data_AF-A0A078AU81-F1
#
_entry.id   AF-A0A078AU81-F1
#
_cell.length_a   1.000
_cell.length_b   1.000
_cell.length_c   1.000
_cell.angle_alpha   90.00
_cell.angle_beta   90.00
_cell.angle_gamma   90.00
#
_symmetry.space_group_name_H-M   'P 1'
#
loop_
_entity.id
_entity.type
_entity.pdbx_description
1 polymer ?
#
loop_
_entity_poly.entity_id
_entity_poly.type
_entity_poly.pdbx_seq_one_letter_code
_entity_poly.pdbx_strand_id
1 'polypeptide(L)'
;MKQAATNQREIQIELDSDFEDSRHSNNYSQDHPDRSVDSHQQQPPNQMYVNLDVAELDQVPLKAGDSLLPKGEDIYQVVQYLDLTMNIEIVLYEFHSIIFWASVLEIAIFGVGLLLFFTFPEQMAFIFMHILHPVRGQVGLIIYRRMPKSHDMISHLKDFGNDKLKFEEFIAKITEKLKEQMIGFATNMESNLKLYFVFTIICILMDFIEFVIQLIRFGRDGDEFSDMVMMATTCLYLIIDFFYFLWVLQQRHKFPPSIEQYVSKTLYGFTSMMKEKFQPIMDKLKNRNKK
;
A
#
# COMPACT_ATOMS: atom_id res chain seq x y z
N MET A 1 -8.08 5.47 37.77
CA MET A 1 -8.03 4.03 37.42
C MET A 1 -9.33 3.49 36.82
N LYS A 2 -10.52 3.77 37.39
CA LYS A 2 -11.80 3.32 36.78
C LYS A 2 -12.05 3.85 35.36
N GLN A 3 -11.66 5.10 35.08
CA GLN A 3 -11.84 5.73 33.76
C GLN A 3 -10.99 5.12 32.63
N ALA A 4 -9.82 4.56 32.95
CA ALA A 4 -8.97 3.87 31.98
C ALA A 4 -9.49 2.47 31.62
N ALA A 5 -10.21 1.82 32.54
CA ALA A 5 -10.84 0.54 32.29
C ALA A 5 -12.11 0.68 31.42
N THR A 6 -12.85 1.78 31.58
CA THR A 6 -14.02 2.09 30.74
C THR A 6 -13.61 2.33 29.29
N ASN A 7 -12.56 3.15 29.04
CA ASN A 7 -12.04 3.37 27.69
C ASN A 7 -11.48 2.10 27.03
N GLN A 8 -10.94 1.15 27.80
CA GLN A 8 -10.49 -0.13 27.25
C GLN A 8 -11.65 -1.02 26.83
N ARG A 9 -12.77 -0.98 27.56
CA ARG A 9 -13.98 -1.73 27.22
C ARG A 9 -14.64 -1.16 25.97
N GLU A 10 -14.72 0.16 25.83
CA GLU A 10 -15.32 0.80 24.66
C GLU A 10 -14.54 0.52 23.37
N ILE A 11 -13.20 0.61 23.41
CA ILE A 11 -12.36 0.29 22.24
C ILE A 11 -12.43 -1.20 21.87
N GLN A 12 -12.54 -2.09 22.86
CA GLN A 12 -12.67 -3.54 22.61
C GLN A 12 -14.04 -3.85 21.97
N ILE A 13 -15.11 -3.20 22.46
CA ILE A 13 -16.47 -3.34 21.92
C ILE A 13 -16.55 -2.81 20.48
N GLU A 14 -15.89 -1.69 20.17
CA GLU A 14 -15.87 -1.11 18.81
C GLU A 14 -15.08 -1.99 17.82
N LEU A 15 -13.96 -2.59 18.26
CA LEU A 15 -13.21 -3.56 17.44
C LEU A 15 -13.97 -4.87 17.23
N ASP A 16 -14.69 -5.35 18.26
CA ASP A 16 -15.47 -6.58 18.16
C ASP A 16 -16.77 -6.35 17.34
N SER A 17 -17.37 -5.16 17.38
CA SER A 17 -18.54 -4.81 16.55
C SER A 17 -18.18 -4.65 15.08
N ASP A 18 -17.05 -4.00 14.76
CA ASP A 18 -16.54 -3.91 13.39
C ASP A 18 -16.21 -5.30 12.81
N PHE A 19 -15.85 -6.25 13.68
CA PHE A 19 -15.56 -7.63 13.33
C PHE A 19 -16.83 -8.47 13.11
N GLU A 20 -17.91 -8.25 13.86
CA GLU A 20 -19.21 -8.92 13.64
C GLU A 20 -19.93 -8.41 12.38
N ASP A 21 -19.89 -7.10 12.08
CA ASP A 21 -20.50 -6.56 10.85
C ASP A 21 -19.82 -7.09 9.58
N SER A 22 -18.53 -7.41 9.66
CA SER A 22 -17.77 -8.05 8.60
C SER A 22 -18.17 -9.51 8.35
N ARG A 23 -18.80 -10.20 9.32
CA ARG A 23 -19.28 -11.58 9.17
C ARG A 23 -20.61 -11.67 8.42
N HIS A 24 -21.44 -10.63 8.46
CA HIS A 24 -22.77 -10.65 7.85
C HIS A 24 -22.81 -10.28 6.36
N SER A 25 -21.72 -9.79 5.78
CA SER A 25 -21.69 -9.35 4.36
C SER A 25 -21.24 -10.41 3.34
N ASN A 26 -20.84 -11.62 3.78
CA ASN A 26 -20.36 -12.70 2.90
C ASN A 26 -21.35 -13.87 2.75
N ASN A 27 -22.62 -13.58 2.46
CA ASN A 27 -23.54 -14.58 1.90
C ASN A 27 -23.41 -14.60 0.36
N TYR A 28 -22.31 -15.16 -0.13
CA TYR A 28 -22.23 -15.59 -1.53
C TYR A 28 -23.12 -16.83 -1.71
N SER A 29 -24.24 -16.67 -2.43
CA SER A 29 -25.02 -17.79 -2.94
C SER A 29 -24.14 -18.64 -3.85
N GLN A 30 -23.77 -19.84 -3.37
CA GLN A 30 -23.18 -20.88 -4.20
C GLN A 30 -24.29 -21.57 -5.01
N ASP A 31 -24.56 -21.07 -6.20
CA ASP A 31 -25.18 -21.87 -7.26
C ASP A 31 -24.07 -22.67 -7.95
N HIS A 32 -23.93 -23.95 -7.56
CA HIS A 32 -23.04 -24.91 -8.20
C HIS A 32 -23.81 -25.66 -9.30
N PRO A 33 -23.40 -25.58 -10.58
CA PRO A 33 -23.92 -26.49 -11.60
C PRO A 33 -23.24 -27.87 -11.49
N ASP A 34 -24.08 -28.90 -11.51
CA ASP A 34 -23.73 -30.32 -11.58
C ASP A 34 -22.68 -30.59 -12.66
N ARG A 35 -21.51 -31.09 -12.24
CA ARG A 35 -20.50 -31.67 -13.13
C ARG A 35 -20.39 -33.16 -12.80
N SER A 36 -20.98 -33.97 -13.66
CA SER A 36 -20.84 -35.44 -13.65
C SER A 36 -19.39 -35.81 -13.93
N VAL A 37 -18.75 -36.45 -12.95
CA VAL A 37 -17.38 -36.97 -13.05
C VAL A 37 -17.44 -38.45 -13.43
N ASP A 38 -16.89 -38.78 -14.60
CA ASP A 38 -16.70 -40.15 -15.08
C ASP A 38 -15.69 -40.91 -14.21
N SER A 39 -16.11 -42.10 -13.80
CA SER A 39 -15.38 -43.01 -12.92
C SER A 39 -14.49 -43.98 -13.70
N HIS A 40 -13.22 -43.61 -13.91
CA HIS A 40 -12.19 -44.59 -14.25
C HIS A 40 -11.55 -45.19 -12.99
N GLN A 41 -11.97 -46.41 -12.68
CA GLN A 41 -11.36 -47.31 -11.69
C GLN A 41 -9.90 -47.59 -12.04
N GLN A 42 -8.97 -47.04 -11.27
CA GLN A 42 -7.60 -47.56 -11.14
C GLN A 42 -7.51 -48.38 -9.85
N GLN A 43 -7.19 -49.66 -10.00
CA GLN A 43 -6.92 -50.57 -8.88
C GLN A 43 -5.68 -50.09 -8.10
N PRO A 44 -5.74 -50.00 -6.77
CA PRO A 44 -4.57 -49.69 -5.96
C PRO A 44 -3.57 -50.87 -5.97
N PRO A 45 -2.26 -50.59 -5.98
CA PRO A 45 -1.23 -51.61 -5.89
C PRO A 45 -1.22 -52.26 -4.49
N ASN A 46 -0.99 -53.57 -4.48
CA ASN A 46 -0.83 -54.44 -3.31
C ASN A 46 0.02 -53.76 -2.20
N GLN A 47 -0.64 -53.32 -1.13
CA GLN A 47 0.04 -52.87 0.07
C GLN A 47 0.44 -54.09 0.90
N MET A 48 1.74 -54.25 1.08
CA MET A 48 2.35 -55.21 1.99
C MET A 48 2.03 -54.74 3.42
N TYR A 49 1.06 -55.38 4.05
CA TYR A 49 0.71 -55.14 5.44
C TYR A 49 1.88 -55.57 6.34
N VAL A 50 2.66 -54.58 6.79
CA VAL A 50 3.56 -54.76 7.93
C VAL A 50 2.65 -54.85 9.15
N ASN A 51 2.45 -56.06 9.66
CA ASN A 51 1.89 -56.30 11.00
C ASN A 51 2.88 -55.74 12.03
N LEU A 52 2.78 -54.45 12.32
CA LEU A 52 3.29 -53.93 13.58
C LEU A 52 2.32 -54.38 14.68
N ASP A 53 2.84 -55.10 15.67
CA ASP A 53 2.13 -55.42 16.89
C ASP A 53 1.61 -54.12 17.55
N VAL A 54 0.30 -53.87 17.38
CA VAL A 54 -0.43 -52.68 17.87
C VAL A 54 -0.66 -52.72 19.38
N ALA A 55 -0.13 -53.73 20.09
CA ALA A 55 -0.46 -54.00 21.48
C ALA A 55 0.22 -53.07 22.51
N GLU A 56 1.09 -52.14 22.10
CA GLU A 56 1.88 -51.30 23.02
C GLU A 56 1.75 -49.78 22.80
N LEU A 57 0.78 -49.32 22.00
CA LEU A 57 0.57 -47.88 21.73
C LEU A 57 -0.56 -47.23 22.55
N ASP A 58 -1.20 -47.98 23.45
CA ASP A 58 -2.43 -47.57 24.15
C ASP A 58 -2.22 -46.66 25.38
N GLN A 59 -1.00 -46.18 25.62
CA GLN A 59 -0.72 -45.32 26.79
C GLN A 59 0.15 -44.09 26.50
N VAL A 60 0.27 -43.65 25.24
CA VAL A 60 0.75 -42.29 24.99
C VAL A 60 -0.42 -41.34 25.26
N PRO A 61 -0.37 -40.46 26.28
CA PRO A 61 -1.49 -39.58 26.59
C PRO A 61 -1.75 -38.65 25.41
N LEU A 62 -2.80 -38.95 24.64
CA LEU A 62 -3.35 -38.15 23.53
C LEU A 62 -3.65 -36.69 23.90
N LYS A 63 -3.61 -36.33 25.18
CA LYS A 63 -3.92 -34.99 25.68
C LYS A 63 -2.86 -33.91 25.42
N ALA A 64 -1.63 -34.26 25.01
CA ALA A 64 -0.59 -33.26 24.76
C ALA A 64 -0.53 -32.77 23.29
N GLY A 65 -0.98 -33.59 22.33
CA GLY A 65 -0.91 -33.28 20.90
C GLY A 65 -2.01 -32.33 20.41
N ASP A 66 -3.24 -32.50 20.91
CA ASP A 66 -4.40 -31.72 20.46
C ASP A 66 -4.36 -30.25 20.92
N SER A 67 -3.51 -29.93 21.90
CA SER A 67 -3.27 -28.57 22.39
C SER A 67 -2.30 -27.75 21.52
N LEU A 68 -1.64 -28.38 20.53
CA LEU A 68 -0.57 -27.74 19.74
C LEU A 68 -1.02 -27.27 18.36
N LEU A 69 -2.17 -27.76 17.86
CA LEU A 69 -2.67 -27.36 16.55
C LEU A 69 -3.48 -26.05 16.66
N PRO A 70 -3.25 -25.06 15.78
CA PRO A 70 -4.03 -23.83 15.77
C PRO A 70 -5.50 -24.14 15.47
N LYS A 71 -6.41 -23.37 16.06
CA LYS A 71 -7.83 -23.51 15.74
C LYS A 71 -8.09 -22.98 14.33
N GLY A 72 -9.17 -23.45 13.70
CA GLY A 72 -9.57 -22.95 12.37
C GLY A 72 -9.77 -21.43 12.34
N GLU A 73 -10.23 -20.84 13.44
CA GLU A 73 -10.37 -19.38 13.62
C GLU A 73 -9.03 -18.65 13.54
N ASP A 74 -7.98 -19.20 14.16
CA ASP A 74 -6.64 -18.61 14.15
C ASP A 74 -6.05 -18.63 12.73
N ILE A 75 -6.24 -19.74 12.01
CA ILE A 75 -5.80 -19.89 10.62
C ILE A 75 -6.52 -18.85 9.74
N TYR A 76 -7.82 -18.68 9.92
CA TYR A 76 -8.60 -17.70 9.15
C TYR A 76 -8.10 -16.27 9.40
N GLN A 77 -7.85 -15.91 10.66
CA GLN A 77 -7.31 -14.60 11.01
C GLN A 77 -5.93 -14.34 10.37
N VAL A 78 -5.07 -15.35 10.34
CA VAL A 78 -3.75 -15.26 9.71
C VAL A 78 -3.86 -15.06 8.22
N VAL A 79 -4.77 -15.78 7.56
CA VAL A 79 -5.06 -15.63 6.13
C VAL A 79 -5.55 -14.21 5.84
N GLN A 80 -6.42 -13.63 6.68
CA GLN A 80 -6.87 -12.25 6.53
C GLN A 80 -5.74 -11.23 6.68
N TYR A 81 -4.83 -11.41 7.65
CA TYR A 81 -3.67 -10.53 7.80
C TYR A 81 -2.67 -10.67 6.66
N LEU A 82 -2.49 -11.88 6.14
CA LEU A 82 -1.64 -12.16 4.99
C LEU A 82 -2.20 -11.47 3.74
N ASP A 83 -3.51 -11.56 3.50
CA ASP A 83 -4.19 -10.85 2.41
C ASP A 83 -4.04 -9.32 2.52
N LEU A 84 -4.29 -8.76 3.71
CA LEU A 84 -4.09 -7.33 3.96
C LEU A 84 -2.63 -6.90 3.71
N THR A 85 -1.67 -7.70 4.17
CA THR A 85 -0.24 -7.41 3.98
C THR A 85 0.13 -7.45 2.50
N MET A 86 -0.36 -8.45 1.77
CA MET A 86 -0.15 -8.57 0.32
C MET A 86 -0.75 -7.38 -0.43
N ASN A 87 -1.96 -6.93 -0.06
CA ASN A 87 -2.58 -5.74 -0.64
C ASN A 87 -1.77 -4.46 -0.37
N ILE A 88 -1.24 -4.28 0.85
CA ILE A 88 -0.36 -3.16 1.18
C ILE A 88 0.93 -3.21 0.35
N GLU A 89 1.53 -4.39 0.19
CA GLU A 89 2.74 -4.57 -0.61
C GLU A 89 2.50 -4.23 -2.08
N ILE A 90 1.39 -4.69 -2.66
CA ILE A 90 0.99 -4.36 -4.04
C ILE A 90 0.85 -2.84 -4.20
N VAL A 91 0.16 -2.16 -3.27
CA VAL A 91 -0.03 -0.71 -3.34
C VAL A 91 1.29 0.04 -3.18
N LEU A 92 2.18 -0.41 -2.29
CA LEU A 92 3.51 0.18 -2.13
C LEU A 92 4.36 0.00 -3.39
N TYR A 93 4.29 -1.16 -4.03
CA TYR A 93 4.97 -1.44 -5.28
C TYR A 93 4.45 -0.57 -6.44
N GLU A 94 3.12 -0.46 -6.58
CA GLU A 94 2.50 0.44 -7.55
C GLU A 94 2.92 1.89 -7.32
N PHE A 95 2.90 2.34 -6.06
CA PHE A 95 3.29 3.69 -5.70
C PHE A 95 4.76 3.98 -6.05
N HIS A 96 5.65 3.04 -5.73
CA HIS A 96 7.06 3.12 -6.06
C HIS A 96 7.30 3.21 -7.57
N SER A 97 6.60 2.38 -8.35
CA SER A 97 6.68 2.39 -9.81
C SER A 97 6.19 3.71 -10.41
N ILE A 98 5.03 4.20 -9.95
CA ILE A 98 4.41 5.42 -10.49
C ILE A 98 5.25 6.64 -10.17
N ILE A 99 5.69 6.81 -8.92
CA ILE A 99 6.54 7.94 -8.52
C ILE A 99 7.84 7.93 -9.33
N PHE A 100 8.46 6.76 -9.53
CA PHE A 100 9.68 6.65 -10.34
C PHE A 100 9.45 7.08 -11.79
N TRP A 101 8.48 6.48 -12.46
CA TRP A 101 8.24 6.75 -13.89
C TRP A 101 7.73 8.15 -14.15
N ALA A 102 6.83 8.68 -13.30
CA ALA A 102 6.38 10.06 -13.39
C ALA A 102 7.56 11.03 -13.24
N SER A 103 8.39 10.86 -12.21
CA SER A 103 9.59 11.70 -11.99
C SER A 103 10.57 11.67 -13.16
N VAL A 104 10.85 10.48 -13.72
CA VAL A 104 11.75 10.33 -14.86
C VAL A 104 11.17 11.01 -16.10
N LEU A 105 9.88 10.81 -16.38
CA LEU A 105 9.20 11.43 -17.51
C LEU A 105 9.18 12.95 -17.40
N GLU A 106 8.89 13.52 -16.21
CA GLU A 106 8.91 14.97 -16.03
C GLU A 106 10.27 15.58 -16.35
N ILE A 107 11.34 15.00 -15.80
CA ILE A 107 12.71 15.48 -16.03
C ILE A 107 13.10 15.31 -17.51
N ALA A 108 12.70 14.20 -18.13
CA ALA A 108 12.99 13.93 -19.54
C ALA A 108 12.24 14.88 -20.48
N ILE A 109 10.94 15.08 -20.28
CA ILE A 109 10.11 16.01 -21.07
C ILE A 109 10.65 17.43 -20.94
N PHE A 110 10.97 17.87 -19.71
CA PHE A 110 11.56 19.19 -19.49
C PHE A 110 12.93 19.31 -20.19
N GLY A 111 13.77 18.29 -20.10
CA GLY A 111 15.08 18.26 -20.76
C GLY A 111 14.96 18.37 -22.28
N VAL A 112 14.05 17.63 -22.90
CA VAL A 112 13.79 17.72 -24.35
C VAL A 112 13.21 19.09 -24.71
N GLY A 113 12.24 19.60 -23.95
CA GLY A 113 11.67 20.93 -24.16
C GLY A 113 12.72 22.04 -24.06
N LEU A 114 13.67 21.92 -23.12
CA LEU A 114 14.77 22.86 -22.96
C LEU A 114 15.77 22.81 -24.14
N LEU A 115 16.04 21.62 -24.68
CA LEU A 115 16.87 21.49 -25.89
C LEU A 115 16.20 22.14 -27.11
N LEU A 116 14.89 21.97 -27.26
CA LEU A 116 14.11 22.61 -28.32
C LEU A 116 14.06 24.14 -28.14
N PHE A 117 13.95 24.61 -26.89
CA PHE A 117 14.03 26.04 -26.57
C PHE A 117 15.33 26.69 -27.04
N PHE A 118 16.48 26.01 -26.94
CA PHE A 118 17.73 26.55 -27.48
C PHE A 118 17.76 26.65 -29.01
N THR A 119 16.85 25.94 -29.70
CA THR A 119 16.68 26.06 -31.15
C THR A 119 15.77 27.24 -31.50
N PHE A 120 14.72 27.48 -30.72
CA PHE A 120 13.72 28.54 -30.96
C PHE A 120 13.39 29.34 -29.68
N PRO A 121 14.33 30.16 -29.16
CA PRO A 121 14.21 30.74 -27.82
C PRO A 121 13.08 31.77 -27.71
N GLU A 122 12.79 32.51 -28.77
CA GLU A 122 11.73 33.54 -28.76
C GLU A 122 10.33 32.91 -28.70
N GLN A 123 10.14 31.76 -29.36
CA GLN A 123 8.82 31.15 -29.51
C GLN A 123 8.49 30.20 -28.35
N MET A 124 9.49 29.53 -27.78
CA MET A 124 9.35 28.49 -26.75
C MET A 124 9.59 28.98 -25.32
N ALA A 125 9.61 30.30 -25.08
CA ALA A 125 9.84 30.86 -23.73
C ALA A 125 8.86 30.35 -22.66
N PHE A 126 7.66 29.89 -23.05
CA PHE A 126 6.69 29.30 -22.13
C PHE A 126 7.15 27.99 -21.48
N ILE A 127 8.20 27.32 -21.98
CA ILE A 127 8.78 26.14 -21.33
C ILE A 127 9.17 26.39 -19.86
N PHE A 128 9.52 27.63 -19.51
CA PHE A 128 9.88 27.98 -18.13
C PHE A 128 8.69 27.95 -17.15
N MET A 129 7.44 28.00 -17.63
CA MET A 129 6.28 27.76 -16.78
C MET A 129 6.26 26.32 -16.23
N HIS A 130 6.85 25.37 -16.97
CA HIS A 130 6.97 23.99 -16.54
C HIS A 130 8.16 23.73 -15.59
N ILE A 131 8.87 24.75 -15.09
CA ILE A 131 10.06 24.55 -14.23
C ILE A 131 9.73 23.86 -12.90
N LEU A 132 8.48 23.90 -12.45
CA LEU A 132 8.06 23.18 -11.25
C LEU A 132 7.99 21.66 -11.44
N HIS A 133 7.81 21.16 -12.67
CA HIS A 133 7.82 19.73 -12.97
C HIS A 133 9.14 19.05 -12.65
N PRO A 134 10.32 19.50 -13.12
CA PRO A 134 11.58 18.87 -12.74
C PRO A 134 11.86 18.99 -11.23
N VAL A 135 11.40 20.06 -10.56
CA VAL A 135 11.50 20.19 -9.10
C VAL A 135 10.64 19.11 -8.41
N ARG A 136 9.39 18.95 -8.84
CA ARG A 136 8.49 17.89 -8.37
C ARG A 136 9.05 16.50 -8.65
N GLY A 137 9.56 16.28 -9.86
CA GLY A 137 10.22 15.05 -10.28
C GLY A 137 11.39 14.71 -9.37
N GLN A 138 12.22 15.68 -8.99
CA GLN A 138 13.30 15.45 -8.02
C GLN A 138 12.79 15.10 -6.61
N VAL A 139 11.74 15.75 -6.12
CA VAL A 139 11.09 15.36 -4.86
C VAL A 139 10.57 13.92 -4.95
N GLY A 140 9.97 13.52 -6.06
CA GLY A 140 9.53 12.15 -6.30
C GLY A 140 10.68 11.13 -6.27
N LEU A 141 11.85 11.46 -6.84
CA LEU A 141 13.04 10.60 -6.75
C LEU A 141 13.58 10.50 -5.30
N ILE A 142 13.45 11.55 -4.49
CA ILE A 142 13.79 11.49 -3.06
C ILE A 142 12.81 10.58 -2.32
N ILE A 143 11.51 10.66 -2.62
CA ILE A 143 10.49 9.77 -2.05
C ILE A 143 10.79 8.32 -2.41
N TYR A 144 11.05 8.04 -3.70
CA TYR A 144 11.43 6.73 -4.20
C TYR A 144 12.61 6.13 -3.43
N ARG A 145 13.68 6.90 -3.20
CA ARG A 145 14.86 6.43 -2.47
C ARG A 145 14.61 6.17 -0.98
N ARG A 146 13.59 6.80 -0.39
CA ARG A 146 13.25 6.67 1.03
C ARG A 146 12.16 5.63 1.30
N MET A 147 11.49 5.12 0.28
CA MET A 147 10.51 4.05 0.46
C MET A 147 11.21 2.75 0.87
N PRO A 148 10.63 2.03 1.85
CA PRO A 148 11.12 0.71 2.23
C PRO A 148 10.86 -0.28 1.10
N LYS A 149 11.78 -1.22 0.90
CA LYS A 149 11.55 -2.36 0.01
C LYS A 149 10.97 -3.51 0.81
N SER A 150 10.19 -4.39 0.17
CA SER A 150 9.55 -5.53 0.85
C SER A 150 10.56 -6.40 1.62
N HIS A 151 11.76 -6.58 1.07
CA HIS A 151 12.81 -7.36 1.73
C HIS A 151 13.35 -6.71 3.00
N ASP A 152 13.33 -5.37 3.09
CA ASP A 152 13.72 -4.65 4.29
C ASP A 152 12.70 -4.92 5.40
N MET A 153 11.40 -4.90 5.09
CA MET A 153 10.34 -5.25 6.03
C MET A 153 10.49 -6.68 6.56
N ILE A 154 10.78 -7.64 5.68
CA ILE A 154 10.97 -9.05 6.05
C ILE A 154 12.27 -9.25 6.86
N SER A 155 13.34 -8.51 6.55
CA SER A 155 14.63 -8.69 7.23
C SER A 155 14.54 -8.45 8.74
N HIS A 156 13.75 -7.45 9.14
CA HIS A 156 13.48 -7.14 10.53
C HIS A 156 12.53 -8.13 11.22
N LEU A 157 11.80 -8.95 10.45
CA LEU A 157 11.03 -10.07 10.98
C LEU A 157 11.89 -11.30 11.23
N LYS A 158 13.16 -11.35 10.80
CA LYS A 158 14.03 -12.51 11.06
C LYS A 158 14.61 -12.52 12.48
N ASP A 159 14.58 -11.40 13.19
CA ASP A 159 15.17 -11.23 14.52
C ASP A 159 14.29 -11.73 15.68
N PHE A 160 13.29 -12.59 15.43
CA PHE A 160 12.38 -13.04 16.49
C PHE A 160 12.99 -13.96 17.55
N GLY A 161 14.25 -14.39 17.39
CA GLY A 161 14.92 -15.33 18.29
C GLY A 161 14.33 -16.74 18.19
N ASN A 162 15.08 -17.75 18.61
CA ASN A 162 14.59 -19.14 18.69
C ASN A 162 13.61 -19.36 19.86
N ASP A 163 12.94 -18.30 20.31
CA ASP A 163 12.03 -18.36 21.43
C ASP A 163 10.78 -19.15 21.01
N LYS A 164 10.46 -20.20 21.78
CA LYS A 164 9.24 -21.00 21.60
C LYS A 164 8.02 -20.18 22.04
N LEU A 165 7.64 -19.20 21.23
CA LEU A 165 6.45 -18.37 21.44
C LEU A 165 5.20 -19.15 21.04
N LYS A 166 4.09 -18.92 21.75
CA LYS A 166 2.79 -19.39 21.28
C LYS A 166 2.42 -18.66 19.99
N PHE A 167 1.61 -19.29 19.15
CA PHE A 167 1.22 -18.74 17.85
C PHE A 167 0.58 -17.34 17.98
N GLU A 168 -0.31 -17.16 18.96
CA GLU A 168 -0.95 -15.87 19.26
C GLU A 168 0.07 -14.77 19.61
N GLU A 169 1.06 -15.10 20.44
CA GLU A 169 2.14 -14.18 20.83
C GLU A 169 3.03 -13.83 19.64
N PHE A 170 3.30 -14.80 18.77
CA PHE A 170 4.06 -14.62 17.55
C PHE A 170 3.35 -13.66 16.58
N ILE A 171 2.06 -13.85 16.31
CA ILE A 171 1.27 -12.98 15.45
C ILE A 171 1.17 -11.56 16.03
N ALA A 172 0.96 -11.44 17.34
CA ALA A 172 0.94 -10.15 18.01
C ALA A 172 2.29 -9.42 17.88
N LYS A 173 3.40 -10.13 18.07
CA LYS A 173 4.77 -9.59 17.97
C LYS A 173 5.12 -9.16 16.54
N ILE A 174 4.72 -9.94 15.52
CA ILE A 174 4.86 -9.57 14.11
C ILE A 174 4.05 -8.31 13.80
N THR A 175 2.78 -8.31 14.19
CA THR A 175 1.86 -7.19 13.94
C THR A 175 2.39 -5.91 14.59
N GLU A 176 2.91 -6.00 15.80
CA GLU A 176 3.54 -4.90 16.50
C GLU A 176 4.76 -4.37 15.75
N LYS A 177 5.67 -5.25 15.32
CA LYS A 177 6.87 -4.85 14.58
C LYS A 177 6.56 -4.22 13.23
N LEU A 178 5.59 -4.77 12.50
CA LEU A 178 5.10 -4.20 11.24
C LEU A 178 4.49 -2.82 11.46
N LYS A 179 3.68 -2.64 12.52
CA LYS A 179 3.12 -1.32 12.87
C LYS A 179 4.20 -0.31 13.20
N GLU A 180 5.17 -0.68 14.03
CA GLU A 180 6.32 0.17 14.41
C GLU A 180 7.07 0.66 13.16
N GLN A 181 7.35 -0.25 12.23
CA GLN A 181 7.99 0.08 10.95
C GLN A 181 7.14 0.99 10.07
N MET A 182 5.87 0.64 9.86
CA MET A 182 4.96 1.43 9.02
C MET A 182 4.81 2.86 9.55
N ILE A 183 4.76 3.05 10.86
CA ILE A 183 4.74 4.38 11.49
C ILE A 183 6.08 5.10 11.25
N GLY A 184 7.21 4.41 11.46
CA GLY A 184 8.53 4.96 11.16
C GLY A 184 8.65 5.44 9.71
N PHE A 185 8.20 4.64 8.75
CA PHE A 185 8.19 5.00 7.34
C PHE A 185 7.24 6.16 7.03
N ALA A 186 6.00 6.10 7.52
CA ALA A 186 5.02 7.15 7.32
C ALA A 186 5.50 8.50 7.84
N THR A 187 6.10 8.54 9.04
CA THR A 187 6.64 9.78 9.61
C THR A 187 7.84 10.33 8.84
N ASN A 188 8.74 9.47 8.37
CA ASN A 188 9.91 9.87 7.58
C ASN A 188 9.53 10.36 6.16
N MET A 189 8.39 9.90 5.63
CA MET A 189 7.92 10.25 4.30
C MET A 189 6.91 11.41 4.28
N GLU A 190 6.24 11.70 5.40
CA GLU A 190 5.15 12.69 5.51
C GLU A 190 5.49 14.03 4.84
N SER A 191 6.62 14.63 5.22
CA SER A 191 7.01 15.95 4.71
C SER A 191 7.21 15.95 3.20
N ASN A 192 7.86 14.91 2.67
CA ASN A 192 8.13 14.79 1.24
C ASN A 192 6.85 14.52 0.44
N LEU A 193 5.98 13.63 0.93
CA LEU A 193 4.69 13.32 0.30
C LEU A 193 3.80 14.56 0.24
N LYS A 194 3.70 15.30 1.35
CA LYS A 194 2.95 16.55 1.41
C LYS A 194 3.50 17.58 0.43
N LEU A 195 4.82 17.73 0.38
CA LEU A 195 5.49 18.63 -0.56
C LEU A 195 5.21 18.23 -2.02
N TYR A 196 5.31 16.94 -2.34
CA TYR A 196 5.02 16.41 -3.68
C TYR A 196 3.56 16.63 -4.09
N PHE A 197 2.62 16.43 -3.16
CA PHE A 197 1.19 16.68 -3.40
C PHE A 197 0.89 18.16 -3.63
N VAL A 198 1.48 19.06 -2.84
CA VAL A 198 1.35 20.51 -3.04
C VAL A 198 1.91 20.91 -4.41
N PHE A 199 3.10 20.42 -4.79
CA PHE A 199 3.65 20.69 -6.11
C PHE A 199 2.76 20.16 -7.23
N THR A 200 2.15 18.99 -7.07
CA THR A 200 1.20 18.43 -8.04
C THR A 200 0.02 19.36 -8.28
N ILE A 201 -0.60 19.90 -7.22
CA ILE A 201 -1.72 20.84 -7.38
C ILE A 201 -1.27 22.10 -8.12
N ILE A 202 -0.09 22.63 -7.76
CA ILE A 202 0.43 23.84 -8.40
C ILE A 202 0.74 23.59 -9.88
N CYS A 203 1.34 22.43 -10.22
CA CYS A 203 1.63 22.05 -11.60
C CYS A 203 0.35 21.94 -12.43
N ILE A 204 -0.68 21.23 -11.94
CA ILE A 204 -1.99 21.12 -12.61
C ILE A 204 -2.57 22.50 -12.95
N LEU A 205 -2.51 23.44 -12.00
CA LEU A 205 -3.04 24.78 -12.19
C LEU A 205 -2.22 25.57 -13.23
N MET A 206 -0.90 25.49 -13.17
CA MET A 206 -0.01 26.15 -14.13
C MET A 206 -0.16 25.58 -15.53
N ASP A 207 -0.19 24.26 -15.67
CA ASP A 207 -0.41 23.56 -16.94
C ASP A 207 -1.75 23.91 -17.56
N PHE A 208 -2.81 24.03 -16.74
CA PHE A 208 -4.11 24.44 -17.25
C PHE A 208 -4.11 25.89 -17.77
N ILE A 209 -3.45 26.81 -17.05
CA ILE A 209 -3.29 28.20 -17.51
C ILE A 209 -2.48 28.24 -18.80
N GLU A 210 -1.38 27.50 -18.87
CA GLU A 210 -0.54 27.43 -20.06
C GLU A 210 -1.28 26.82 -21.24
N PHE A 211 -2.04 25.74 -21.02
CA PHE A 211 -2.86 25.11 -22.05
C PHE A 211 -3.83 26.11 -22.69
N VAL A 212 -4.50 26.94 -21.88
CA VAL A 212 -5.39 28.00 -22.38
C VAL A 212 -4.62 29.07 -23.15
N ILE A 213 -3.43 29.48 -22.68
CA ILE A 213 -2.58 30.45 -23.39
C ILE A 213 -2.16 29.90 -24.77
N GLN A 214 -1.71 28.64 -24.83
CA GLN A 214 -1.30 27.99 -26.07
C GLN A 214 -2.49 27.85 -27.02
N LEU A 215 -3.67 27.51 -26.51
CA LEU A 215 -4.89 27.41 -27.32
C LEU A 215 -5.30 28.75 -27.97
N ILE A 216 -5.11 29.87 -27.25
CA ILE A 216 -5.38 31.22 -27.77
C ILE A 216 -4.32 31.65 -28.80
N ARG A 217 -3.07 31.24 -28.59
CA ARG A 217 -1.95 31.57 -29.50
C ARG A 217 -1.98 30.73 -30.78
N PHE A 218 -2.54 29.53 -30.70
CA PHE A 218 -2.52 28.53 -31.77
C PHE A 218 -3.00 29.10 -33.12
N GLY A 219 -2.16 28.94 -34.14
CA GLY A 219 -2.48 29.36 -35.52
C GLY A 219 -1.97 30.75 -35.90
N ARG A 220 -0.97 31.28 -35.19
CA ARG A 220 -0.20 32.43 -35.69
C ARG A 220 0.78 32.00 -36.77
N ASP A 221 0.76 32.71 -37.89
CA ASP A 221 1.66 32.45 -39.02
C ASP A 221 3.13 32.55 -38.57
N GLY A 222 3.92 31.52 -38.87
CA GLY A 222 5.36 31.45 -38.58
C GLY A 222 5.77 30.83 -37.23
N ASP A 223 4.81 30.50 -36.36
CA ASP A 223 5.04 29.89 -35.04
C ASP A 223 4.43 28.46 -34.93
N GLU A 224 4.00 27.85 -36.04
CA GLU A 224 3.14 26.66 -36.02
C GLU A 224 3.83 25.45 -35.37
N PHE A 225 5.13 25.28 -35.62
CA PHE A 225 5.91 24.19 -35.04
C PHE A 225 6.07 24.36 -33.53
N SER A 226 6.46 25.55 -33.07
CA SER A 226 6.64 25.84 -31.64
C SER A 226 5.33 25.71 -30.86
N ASP A 227 4.22 26.21 -31.42
CA ASP A 227 2.91 26.14 -30.77
C ASP A 227 2.45 24.68 -30.64
N MET A 228 2.66 23.85 -31.68
CA MET A 228 2.34 22.43 -31.63
C MET A 228 3.18 21.67 -30.60
N VAL A 229 4.49 21.93 -30.55
CA VAL A 229 5.41 21.31 -29.59
C VAL A 229 5.05 21.71 -28.15
N MET A 230 4.79 22.99 -27.91
CA MET A 230 4.40 23.47 -26.58
C MET A 230 3.06 22.89 -26.15
N MET A 231 2.05 22.89 -27.03
CA MET A 231 0.76 22.28 -26.74
C MET A 231 0.89 20.78 -26.44
N ALA A 232 1.68 20.05 -27.22
CA ALA A 232 1.94 18.62 -26.96
C ALA A 232 2.66 18.41 -25.62
N THR A 233 3.64 19.26 -25.29
CA THR A 233 4.37 19.21 -24.02
C THR A 233 3.44 19.42 -22.84
N THR A 234 2.60 20.47 -22.87
CA THR A 234 1.61 20.75 -21.82
C THR A 234 0.59 19.61 -21.70
N CYS A 235 0.13 19.03 -22.81
CA CYS A 235 -0.75 17.87 -22.76
C CYS A 235 -0.10 16.65 -22.09
N LEU A 236 1.19 16.41 -22.33
CA LEU A 236 1.90 15.31 -21.68
C LEU A 236 2.01 15.51 -20.17
N TYR A 237 2.30 16.73 -19.71
CA TYR A 237 2.34 17.03 -18.27
C TYR A 237 0.96 16.89 -17.61
N LEU A 238 -0.09 17.42 -18.24
CA LEU A 238 -1.46 17.21 -17.76
C LEU A 238 -1.82 15.72 -17.65
N ILE A 239 -1.43 14.90 -18.62
CA ILE A 239 -1.66 13.45 -18.57
C ILE A 239 -0.94 12.82 -17.37
N ILE A 240 0.32 13.18 -17.13
CA ILE A 240 1.10 12.68 -15.97
C ILE A 240 0.42 13.07 -14.66
N ASP A 241 -0.04 14.32 -14.57
CA ASP A 241 -0.70 14.86 -13.38
C ASP A 241 -2.03 14.18 -13.09
N PHE A 242 -2.89 14.08 -14.10
CA PHE A 242 -4.18 13.40 -13.98
C PHE A 242 -4.00 11.91 -13.72
N PHE A 243 -3.02 11.25 -14.34
CA PHE A 243 -2.73 9.85 -14.08
C PHE A 243 -2.37 9.64 -12.60
N TYR A 244 -1.47 10.45 -12.04
CA TYR A 244 -1.13 10.38 -10.62
C TYR A 244 -2.35 10.65 -9.73
N PHE A 245 -3.11 11.71 -10.02
CA PHE A 245 -4.29 12.08 -9.23
C PHE A 245 -5.37 11.01 -9.23
N LEU A 246 -5.69 10.46 -10.41
CA LEU A 246 -6.66 9.37 -10.57
C LEU A 246 -6.18 8.10 -9.87
N TRP A 247 -4.88 7.77 -9.95
CA TRP A 247 -4.32 6.63 -9.24
C TRP A 247 -4.50 6.79 -7.72
N VAL A 248 -4.24 7.97 -7.15
CA VAL A 248 -4.44 8.25 -5.72
C VAL A 248 -5.93 8.09 -5.34
N LEU A 249 -6.86 8.58 -6.18
CA LEU A 249 -8.29 8.37 -5.97
C LEU A 249 -8.70 6.90 -6.03
N GLN A 250 -8.11 6.13 -6.95
CA GLN A 250 -8.38 4.70 -7.10
C GLN A 250 -7.95 3.89 -5.87
N GLN A 251 -6.87 4.29 -5.18
CA GLN A 251 -6.39 3.59 -3.99
C GLN A 251 -7.43 3.56 -2.87
N ARG A 252 -8.35 4.53 -2.81
CA ARG A 252 -9.46 4.54 -1.84
C ARG A 252 -10.27 3.23 -1.91
N HIS A 253 -10.55 2.76 -3.11
CA HIS A 253 -11.43 1.62 -3.35
C HIS A 253 -10.77 0.24 -3.16
N LYS A 254 -9.45 0.18 -2.96
CA LYS A 254 -8.72 -1.09 -2.80
C LYS A 254 -8.69 -1.63 -1.37
N PHE A 255 -9.08 -0.82 -0.37
CA PHE A 255 -8.98 -1.18 1.04
C PHE A 255 -10.35 -1.31 1.69
N PRO A 256 -10.49 -2.14 2.74
CA PRO A 256 -11.68 -2.16 3.57
C PRO A 256 -11.98 -0.76 4.15
N PRO A 257 -13.26 -0.40 4.39
CA PRO A 257 -13.65 0.93 4.88
C PRO A 257 -12.93 1.36 6.17
N SER A 258 -12.52 0.41 7.00
CA SER A 258 -11.79 0.64 8.25
C SER A 258 -10.38 1.19 8.06
N ILE A 259 -9.74 0.91 6.91
CA ILE A 259 -8.34 1.28 6.59
C ILE A 259 -8.27 2.28 5.43
N GLU A 260 -9.27 2.29 4.54
CA GLU A 260 -9.39 3.15 3.35
C GLU A 260 -9.07 4.62 3.64
N GLN A 261 -9.67 5.19 4.69
CA GLN A 261 -9.46 6.60 5.03
C GLN A 261 -8.00 6.88 5.44
N TYR A 262 -7.36 5.95 6.16
CA TYR A 262 -5.99 6.11 6.63
C TYR A 262 -4.99 6.02 5.49
N VAL A 263 -5.18 5.06 4.58
CA VAL A 263 -4.30 4.89 3.42
C VAL A 263 -4.39 6.10 2.49
N SER A 264 -5.61 6.51 2.12
CA SER A 264 -5.80 7.67 1.25
C SER A 264 -5.22 8.96 1.85
N LYS A 265 -5.51 9.25 3.13
CA LYS A 265 -4.92 10.40 3.84
C LYS A 265 -3.40 10.35 3.92
N THR A 266 -2.82 9.17 4.07
CA THR A 266 -1.37 8.97 4.09
C THR A 266 -0.75 9.26 2.72
N LEU A 267 -1.38 8.81 1.64
CA LEU A 267 -0.94 9.10 0.26
C LEU A 267 -0.96 10.61 -0.05
N TYR A 268 -1.90 11.36 0.52
CA TYR A 268 -1.92 12.82 0.44
C TYR A 268 -0.86 13.52 1.32
N GLY A 269 -0.11 12.77 2.15
CA GLY A 269 0.84 13.33 3.11
C GLY A 269 0.19 13.84 4.41
N PHE A 270 -1.08 13.51 4.68
CA PHE A 270 -1.76 13.78 5.95
C PHE A 270 -1.65 12.59 6.92
N THR A 271 -0.41 12.24 7.27
CA THR A 271 -0.14 11.11 8.20
C THR A 271 -0.50 11.44 9.65
N SER A 272 -0.80 12.70 9.98
CA SER A 272 -1.14 13.14 11.35
C SER A 272 -2.30 12.36 11.97
N MET A 273 -3.33 12.01 11.18
CA MET A 273 -4.45 11.18 11.64
C MET A 273 -4.05 9.73 11.91
N MET A 274 -3.14 9.18 11.11
CA MET A 274 -2.55 7.87 11.39
C MET A 274 -1.79 7.93 12.72
N LYS A 275 -0.94 8.95 12.88
CA LYS A 275 -0.18 9.15 14.11
C LYS A 275 -1.09 9.26 15.33
N GLU A 276 -2.14 10.07 15.27
CA GLU A 276 -3.09 10.25 16.38
C GLU A 276 -3.75 8.93 16.79
N LYS A 277 -4.20 8.12 15.81
CA LYS A 277 -4.84 6.82 16.10
C LYS A 277 -3.86 5.76 16.59
N PHE A 278 -2.62 5.77 16.09
CA PHE A 278 -1.59 4.80 16.48
C PHE A 278 -0.81 5.21 17.73
N GLN A 279 -0.80 6.48 18.11
CA GLN A 279 -0.11 6.99 19.30
C GLN A 279 -0.51 6.24 20.59
N PRO A 280 -1.80 6.05 20.93
CA PRO A 280 -2.18 5.34 22.16
C PRO A 280 -1.73 3.86 22.14
N ILE A 281 -1.65 3.25 20.95
CA ILE A 281 -1.12 1.89 20.80
C ILE A 281 0.38 1.91 21.09
N MET A 282 1.12 2.86 20.50
CA MET A 282 2.55 2.98 20.72
C MET A 282 2.94 3.29 22.17
N ASP A 283 2.19 4.17 22.84
CA ASP A 283 2.42 4.49 24.24
C ASP A 283 2.17 3.27 25.15
N LYS A 284 1.16 2.45 24.84
CA LYS A 284 0.93 1.17 25.54
C LYS A 284 2.12 0.22 25.37
N LEU A 285 2.67 0.13 24.17
CA LEU A 285 3.80 -0.77 23.85
C LEU A 285 5.09 -0.32 24.53
N LYS A 286 5.41 0.98 24.45
CA LYS A 286 6.57 1.57 25.12
C LYS A 286 6.53 1.36 26.64
N ASN A 287 5.34 1.35 27.23
CA ASN A 287 5.15 1.09 28.66
C ASN A 287 5.24 -0.40 29.03
N ARG A 288 4.99 -1.33 28.10
CA ARG A 288 5.21 -2.78 28.34
C ARG A 288 6.70 -3.13 28.38
N ASN A 289 7.50 -2.59 27.46
CA ASN A 289 8.94 -2.88 27.38
C ASN A 289 9.78 -2.28 28.52
N LYS A 290 9.19 -1.39 29.34
CA LYS A 290 9.85 -0.83 30.54
C LYS A 290 9.66 -1.70 31.80
N LYS A 291 8.79 -2.70 31.75
CA LYS A 291 8.55 -3.65 32.84
C LYS A 291 9.31 -4.94 32.57
#